data_AF-A0A6V7JZR6-F1
#
_entry.id   AF-A0A6V7JZR6-F1
#
_cell.length_a   1.000
_cell.length_b   1.000
_cell.length_c   1.000
_cell.angle_alpha   90.00
_cell.angle_beta   90.00
_cell.angle_gamma   90.00
#
_symmetry.space_group_name_H-M   'P 1'
#
loop_
_entity.id
_entity.type
_entity.pdbx_description
1 polymer ?
#
loop_
_entity_poly.entity_id
_entity_poly.type
_entity_poly.pdbx_seq_one_letter_code
_entity_poly.pdbx_strand_id
1 'polypeptide(L)'
;IDNAVLKKIVDVNLMGTVYCTKAVLKVLQADKLEGHIVNINSTVGHRTLRPGGSDLNIYIASKHAITGFSETLVRELMGQNIRVT
;
A
#
# COMPACT_ATOMS: atom_id res chain seq x y z
N ILE A 1 16.33 -15.29 -5.52
CA ILE A 1 16.19 -14.77 -4.13
C ILE A 1 15.69 -15.85 -3.16
N ASP A 2 16.10 -15.82 -1.89
CA ASP A 2 15.57 -16.68 -0.81
C ASP A 2 14.07 -16.43 -0.54
N ASN A 3 13.29 -17.49 -0.33
CA ASN A 3 11.87 -17.41 0.01
C ASN A 3 11.59 -16.50 1.21
N ALA A 4 12.47 -16.48 2.21
CA ALA A 4 12.32 -15.57 3.35
C ALA A 4 12.38 -14.10 2.93
N VAL A 5 13.24 -13.77 1.97
CA VAL A 5 13.36 -12.42 1.40
C VAL A 5 12.12 -12.08 0.55
N LEU A 6 11.62 -13.03 -0.27
CA LEU A 6 10.38 -12.82 -1.03
C LEU A 6 9.20 -12.50 -0.12
N LYS A 7 9.05 -13.27 0.97
CA LYS A 7 8.01 -13.04 1.98
C LYS A 7 8.20 -11.68 2.67
N LYS A 8 9.43 -11.35 3.04
CA LYS A 8 9.76 -10.08 3.69
C LYS A 8 9.39 -8.87 2.81
N ILE A 9 9.55 -8.96 1.49
CA ILE A 9 9.13 -7.89 0.56
C ILE A 9 7.62 -7.64 0.68
N VAL A 10 6.80 -8.69 0.68
CA VAL A 10 5.34 -8.56 0.80
C VAL A 10 4.95 -8.08 2.20
N ASP A 11 5.54 -8.66 3.24
CA ASP A 11 5.25 -8.30 4.63
C ASP A 11 5.54 -6.83 4.89
N VAL A 12 6.68 -6.31 4.40
CA VAL A 12 7.06 -4.90 4.60
C VAL A 12 6.24 -3.98 3.69
N ASN A 13 6.20 -4.24 2.39
CA ASN A 13 5.62 -3.30 1.43
C ASN A 13 4.11 -3.24 1.51
N LEU A 14 3.44 -4.39 1.67
CA LEU A 14 1.97 -4.45 1.66
C LEU A 14 1.43 -4.49 3.08
N MET A 15 1.78 -5.53 3.85
CA MET A 15 1.17 -5.72 5.16
C MET A 15 1.58 -4.62 6.14
N GLY A 16 2.82 -4.14 6.08
CA GLY A 16 3.28 -2.97 6.83
C GLY A 16 2.44 -1.73 6.57
N THR A 17 2.18 -1.40 5.30
CA THR A 17 1.31 -0.26 4.93
C THR A 17 -0.11 -0.46 5.43
N VAL A 18 -0.68 -1.66 5.31
CA VAL A 18 -2.02 -1.99 5.83
C VAL A 18 -2.08 -1.79 7.34
N TYR A 19 -1.07 -2.26 8.09
CA TYR A 19 -1.05 -2.13 9.54
C TYR A 19 -0.92 -0.68 9.99
N CYS A 20 -0.02 0.11 9.39
CA CYS A 20 0.12 1.53 9.68
C CYS A 20 -1.17 2.29 9.37
N THR A 21 -1.77 2.03 8.21
CA THR A 21 -3.04 2.63 7.78
C THR A 21 -4.17 2.31 8.76
N LYS A 22 -4.31 1.03 9.14
CA LYS A 22 -5.34 0.60 10.10
C LYS A 22 -5.13 1.23 11.48
N ALA A 23 -3.89 1.39 11.92
CA ALA A 23 -3.58 2.01 13.19
C ALA A 23 -3.98 3.50 13.21
N VAL A 24 -3.62 4.26 12.18
CA VAL A 24 -3.96 5.69 12.10
C VAL A 24 -5.45 5.91 11.86
N LEU A 25 -6.11 5.09 11.04
CA LEU A 25 -7.55 5.20 10.78
C LEU A 25 -8.38 5.04 12.05
N LYS A 26 -8.00 4.11 12.94
CA LYS A 26 -8.69 3.95 14.23
C LYS A 26 -8.71 5.25 15.03
N VAL A 27 -7.58 5.97 15.07
CA VAL A 27 -7.47 7.24 15.79
C VAL A 27 -8.29 8.33 15.08
N LEU A 28 -8.10 8.50 13.77
CA LEU A 28 -8.83 9.52 12.98
C LEU A 28 -10.35 9.35 13.07
N GLN A 29 -10.84 8.11 13.03
CA GLN A 29 -12.28 7.81 13.07
C GLN A 29 -12.86 7.95 14.49
N ALA A 30 -12.16 7.49 15.52
CA ALA A 30 -12.62 7.60 16.90
C ALA A 30 -12.82 9.06 17.31
N ASP A 31 -11.86 9.91 16.94
CA ASP A 31 -11.85 11.32 17.32
C ASP A 31 -12.49 12.24 16.26
N LYS A 32 -13.00 11.67 15.16
CA LYS A 32 -13.61 12.37 14.00
C LYS A 32 -12.70 13.47 13.43
N LEU A 33 -11.40 13.20 13.35
CA LEU A 33 -10.39 14.13 12.87
C LEU A 33 -10.34 14.18 11.35
N GLU A 34 -9.97 15.34 10.80
CA GLU A 34 -9.55 15.43 9.41
C GLU A 34 -8.15 14.82 9.25
N GLY A 35 -7.93 14.04 8.20
CA GLY A 35 -6.63 13.43 7.94
C GLY A 35 -6.36 13.18 6.46
N HIS A 36 -5.07 13.00 6.14
CA HIS A 36 -4.63 12.60 4.80
C HIS A 36 -3.56 11.52 4.93
N ILE A 37 -3.86 10.33 4.39
CA ILE A 37 -2.93 9.19 4.33
C ILE A 37 -2.23 9.20 2.97
N VAL A 38 -0.90 9.15 2.97
CA VAL A 38 -0.09 9.11 1.74
C VAL A 38 0.66 7.79 1.66
N ASN A 39 0.32 6.97 0.66
CA ASN A 39 0.92 5.66 0.45
C ASN A 39 1.99 5.75 -0.66
N ILE A 40 3.26 5.55 -0.27
CA ILE A 40 4.37 5.65 -1.23
C ILE A 40 4.42 4.42 -2.15
N ASN A 41 4.07 4.66 -3.42
CA ASN A 41 4.10 3.65 -4.47
C ASN A 41 5.36 3.72 -5.36
N SER A 42 5.30 3.12 -6.54
CA SER A 42 6.33 3.17 -7.57
C SER A 42 5.68 3.23 -8.95
N THR A 43 6.42 3.67 -9.97
CA THR A 43 6.00 3.57 -11.37
C THR A 43 5.61 2.14 -11.73
N VAL A 44 6.30 1.15 -11.17
CA VAL A 44 6.00 -0.26 -11.38
C VAL A 44 4.78 -0.78 -10.62
N GLY A 45 4.17 0.03 -9.75
CA GLY A 45 2.87 -0.27 -9.16
C GLY A 45 1.69 0.07 -10.08
N HIS A 46 1.96 0.77 -11.18
CA HIS A 46 0.96 1.16 -12.19
C HIS A 46 1.19 0.50 -13.55
N ARG A 47 2.44 0.13 -13.87
CA ARG A 47 2.81 -0.51 -15.13
C ARG A 47 3.94 -1.51 -14.93
N THR A 48 3.81 -2.71 -15.44
CA THR A 48 4.90 -3.70 -15.38
C THR A 48 6.00 -3.37 -16.38
N LEU A 49 7.26 -3.67 -16.03
CA LEU A 49 8.40 -3.55 -16.92
C LEU A 49 8.95 -4.94 -17.24
N ARG A 50 9.57 -5.11 -18.41
CA ARG A 50 10.35 -6.32 -18.69
C ARG A 50 11.54 -6.33 -17.71
N PRO A 51 11.66 -7.33 -16.83
CA PRO A 51 12.77 -7.35 -15.89
C PRO A 51 14.08 -7.49 -16.67
N GLY A 52 14.98 -6.51 -16.53
CA GLY A 52 16.35 -6.58 -17.08
C GLY A 52 17.26 -7.55 -16.32
N GLY A 53 16.73 -8.21 -15.29
CA GLY A 53 17.35 -9.20 -14.43
C GLY A 53 16.28 -9.78 -13.50
N SER A 54 16.46 -11.04 -13.09
CA SER A 54 15.57 -11.74 -12.16
C SER A 54 15.43 -10.98 -10.84
N ASP A 55 14.28 -11.17 -10.17
CA ASP A 55 13.96 -10.76 -8.79
C ASP A 55 13.07 -9.50 -8.57
N LEU A 56 12.63 -8.81 -9.62
CA LEU A 56 11.66 -7.69 -9.50
C LEU A 56 10.19 -8.11 -9.40
N ASN A 57 9.84 -9.36 -9.72
CA ASN A 57 8.44 -9.78 -9.87
C ASN A 57 7.60 -9.59 -8.60
N ILE A 58 8.09 -10.03 -7.43
CA ILE A 58 7.40 -9.91 -6.16
C ILE A 58 7.34 -8.46 -5.69
N TYR A 59 8.41 -7.69 -5.93
CA TYR A 59 8.39 -6.25 -5.67
C TYR A 59 7.32 -5.53 -6.51
N ILE A 60 7.30 -5.77 -7.83
CA ILE A 60 6.31 -5.22 -8.76
C ILE A 60 4.88 -5.61 -8.32
N ALA A 61 4.67 -6.88 -7.95
CA ALA A 61 3.38 -7.36 -7.45
C ALA A 61 2.98 -6.63 -6.16
N SER A 62 3.90 -6.46 -5.20
CA SER A 62 3.64 -5.74 -3.95
C SER A 62 3.25 -4.28 -4.18
N LYS A 63 3.83 -3.62 -5.19
CA LYS A 63 3.50 -2.23 -5.54
C LYS A 63 2.16 -2.11 -6.28
N HIS A 64 1.79 -3.09 -7.11
CA HIS A 64 0.42 -3.16 -7.66
C HIS A 64 -0.61 -3.38 -6.55
N ALA A 65 -0.28 -4.18 -5.53
CA ALA A 65 -1.16 -4.36 -4.38
C ALA A 65 -1.37 -3.05 -3.61
N ILE A 66 -0.35 -2.19 -3.49
CA ILE A 66 -0.52 -0.84 -2.92
C ILE A 66 -1.46 0.03 -3.75
N THR A 67 -1.40 -0.03 -5.09
CA THR A 67 -2.37 0.68 -5.94
C THR A 67 -3.80 0.23 -5.64
N GLY A 68 -4.07 -1.08 -5.67
CA GLY A 68 -5.39 -1.62 -5.39
C GLY A 68 -5.87 -1.32 -3.96
N PHE A 69 -4.97 -1.37 -2.98
CA PHE A 69 -5.25 -1.01 -1.59
C PHE A 69 -5.63 0.47 -1.46
N SER A 70 -4.82 1.39 -1.98
CA SER A 70 -5.09 2.83 -1.92
C SER A 70 -6.39 3.22 -2.62
N GLU A 71 -6.64 2.71 -3.83
CA GLU A 71 -7.86 3.00 -4.58
C GLU A 71 -9.11 2.47 -3.89
N THR A 72 -9.03 1.28 -3.29
CA THR A 72 -10.14 0.71 -2.52
C THR A 72 -10.37 1.52 -1.25
N LEU A 73 -9.30 1.91 -0.55
CA LEU A 73 -9.39 2.68 0.68
C LEU A 73 -10.00 4.06 0.45
N VAL A 74 -9.70 4.74 -0.66
CA VAL A 74 -10.38 5.98 -1.04
C VAL A 74 -11.90 5.78 -1.06
N ARG A 75 -12.37 4.68 -1.66
CA ARG A 75 -13.80 4.36 -1.78
C ARG A 75 -14.42 4.03 -0.43
N GLU A 76 -13.71 3.28 0.42
CA GLU A 76 -14.16 2.94 1.77
C GLU A 76 -14.29 4.17 2.68
N LEU A 77 -13.48 5.20 2.45
CA LEU A 77 -13.47 6.43 3.25
C LEU A 77 -14.33 7.56 2.66
N MET A 78 -15.04 7.32 1.55
CA MET A 78 -15.95 8.31 0.97
C MET A 78 -16.99 8.76 2.00
N GLY A 79 -17.17 10.07 2.13
CA GLY A 79 -18.07 10.67 3.13
C GLY A 79 -17.45 10.87 4.52
N GLN A 80 -16.20 10.45 4.73
CA GLN A 80 -15.42 10.79 5.92
C GLN A 80 -14.47 11.96 5.62
N ASN A 81 -13.98 12.65 6.66
CA ASN A 81 -12.99 13.72 6.53
C ASN A 81 -11.55 13.17 6.35
N ILE A 82 -11.40 12.02 5.71
CA ILE A 82 -10.11 11.33 5.56
C ILE A 82 -9.82 11.12 4.08
N ARG A 83 -8.71 11.70 3.60
CA ARG A 83 -8.23 11.57 2.21
C ARG A 83 -7.12 10.55 2.11
N VAL A 84 -6.94 9.96 0.93
CA VAL A 84 -5.85 9.02 0.63
C VAL A 84 -5.23 9.38 -0.73
N THR A 85 -3.91 9.29 -0.85
CA THR A 85 -3.17 9.45 -2.12
C THR A 85 -2.00 8.49 -2.21
#